data_AF-A0A935QWA0-F1
#
_entry.id   AF-A0A935QWA0-F1
#
_cell.length_a   1.000
_cell.length_b   1.000
_cell.length_c   1.000
_cell.angle_alpha   90.00
_cell.angle_beta   90.00
_cell.angle_gamma   90.00
#
_symmetry.space_group_name_H-M   'P 1'
#
loop_
_entity.id
_entity.type
_entity.pdbx_description
1 polymer ?
#
loop_
_entity_poly.entity_id
_entity_poly.type
_entity_poly.pdbx_seq_one_letter_code
_entity_poly.pdbx_strand_id
1 'polypeptide(L)'
;MLKAVDDAPFSDDQLGLLKIAASGYFTCAQVGALIDQISFSADKVEAVQILRPHIVDPENAYTLNEHLSFSDDRRKVMAMFQP
;
A
#
# COMPACT_ATOMS: atom_id res chain seq x y z
N MET A 1 -24.69 -14.22 9.51
CA MET A 1 -23.57 -13.71 10.32
C MET A 1 -22.28 -14.09 9.62
N LEU A 2 -21.74 -13.23 8.77
CA LEU A 2 -20.54 -13.50 7.96
C LEU A 2 -19.75 -12.20 7.91
N LYS A 3 -18.81 -12.00 8.85
CA LYS A 3 -17.70 -11.04 8.74
C LYS A 3 -16.65 -11.36 9.81
N ALA A 4 -16.09 -12.56 9.75
CA ALA A 4 -14.94 -12.96 10.57
C ALA A 4 -14.02 -13.89 9.78
N VAL A 5 -13.76 -13.55 8.51
CA VAL A 5 -12.89 -14.34 7.63
C VAL A 5 -11.71 -13.53 7.10
N ASP A 6 -11.64 -12.22 7.29
CA ASP A 6 -10.48 -11.47 6.78
C ASP A 6 -9.36 -11.25 7.81
N ASP A 7 -9.58 -11.44 9.13
CA ASP A 7 -8.72 -11.04 10.28
C ASP A 7 -7.30 -11.67 10.39
N ALA A 8 -6.68 -12.08 9.30
CA ALA A 8 -5.24 -12.24 9.27
C ALA A 8 -4.61 -10.84 9.09
N PRO A 9 -4.03 -10.21 10.14
CA PRO A 9 -3.24 -9.00 9.96
C PRO A 9 -2.17 -9.31 8.92
N PHE A 10 -1.89 -8.34 8.05
CA PHE A 10 -0.74 -8.38 7.15
C PHE A 10 0.46 -8.95 7.91
N SER A 11 0.80 -10.22 7.64
CA SER A 11 1.61 -10.98 8.60
C SER A 11 3.01 -10.38 8.70
N ASP A 12 3.66 -10.52 9.85
CA ASP A 12 5.03 -10.03 10.04
C ASP A 12 5.99 -10.55 8.94
N ASP A 13 5.69 -11.71 8.35
CA ASP A 13 6.40 -12.28 7.20
C ASP A 13 6.17 -11.50 5.90
N GLN A 14 4.94 -11.02 5.63
CA GLN A 14 4.64 -10.18 4.48
C GLN A 14 5.24 -8.76 4.64
N LEU A 15 5.21 -8.21 5.86
CA LEU A 15 5.95 -6.99 6.21
C LEU A 15 7.46 -7.17 6.07
N GLY A 16 7.97 -8.33 6.46
CA GLY A 16 9.37 -8.72 6.31
C GLY A 16 9.78 -8.78 4.84
N LEU A 17 8.97 -9.41 3.97
CA LEU A 17 9.19 -9.43 2.53
C LEU A 17 9.16 -8.02 1.93
N LEU A 18 8.22 -7.18 2.36
CA LEU A 18 8.16 -5.77 1.93
C LEU A 18 9.41 -4.99 2.35
N LYS A 19 9.90 -5.19 3.58
CA LYS A 19 11.13 -4.55 4.08
C LYS A 19 12.38 -5.05 3.35
N ILE A 20 12.43 -6.33 3.00
CA ILE A 20 13.52 -6.90 2.18
C ILE A 20 13.46 -6.35 0.75
N ALA A 21 12.25 -6.26 0.17
CA ALA A 21 12.02 -5.66 -1.13
C ALA A 21 12.33 -4.15 -1.14
N ALA A 22 12.02 -3.43 -0.05
CA ALA A 22 12.32 -2.01 0.19
C ALA A 22 13.82 -1.64 0.17
N SER A 23 14.72 -2.63 0.10
CA SER A 23 16.12 -2.37 -0.26
C SER A 23 16.30 -1.95 -1.73
N GLY A 24 15.24 -2.07 -2.54
CA GLY A 24 15.16 -1.61 -3.92
C GLY A 24 14.23 -0.40 -4.10
N TYR A 25 14.25 0.15 -5.31
CA TYR A 25 13.38 1.24 -5.74
C TYR A 25 12.10 0.70 -6.40
N PHE A 26 10.95 1.31 -6.10
CA PHE A 26 9.64 0.89 -6.62
C PHE A 26 8.98 1.98 -7.45
N THR A 27 8.25 1.58 -8.48
CA THR A 27 7.29 2.48 -9.12
C THR A 27 5.94 2.45 -8.41
N CYS A 28 5.13 3.49 -8.53
CA CYS A 28 3.75 3.51 -8.03
C CYS A 28 2.94 2.31 -8.53
N ALA A 29 3.15 1.89 -9.79
CA ALA A 29 2.51 0.71 -10.35
C ALA A 29 2.93 -0.60 -9.63
N GLN A 30 4.21 -0.75 -9.29
CA GLN A 30 4.68 -1.90 -8.52
C GLN A 30 4.12 -1.90 -7.09
N VAL A 31 4.04 -0.73 -6.47
CA VAL A 31 3.38 -0.57 -5.16
C VAL A 31 1.89 -0.93 -5.25
N GLY A 32 1.19 -0.49 -6.29
CA GLY A 32 -0.20 -0.85 -6.58
C GLY A 32 -0.42 -2.38 -6.63
N ALA A 33 0.44 -3.07 -7.38
CA ALA A 33 0.39 -4.53 -7.48
C ALA A 33 0.66 -5.25 -6.14
N LEU A 34 1.53 -4.68 -5.28
CA LEU A 34 1.79 -5.21 -3.93
C LEU A 34 0.56 -5.04 -3.02
N ILE A 35 -0.03 -3.85 -3.00
CA ILE A 35 -1.18 -3.58 -2.13
C ILE A 35 -2.46 -4.27 -2.61
N ASP A 36 -2.55 -4.69 -3.87
CA ASP A 36 -3.64 -5.55 -4.35
C ASP A 36 -3.62 -6.95 -3.75
N GLN A 37 -2.48 -7.43 -3.26
CA GLN A 37 -2.38 -8.72 -2.54
C GLN A 37 -2.86 -8.62 -1.09
N ILE A 38 -3.17 -7.42 -0.61
CA ILE A 38 -3.57 -7.17 0.78
C ILE A 38 -5.09 -7.11 0.85
N SER A 39 -5.69 -7.96 1.69
CA SER A 39 -7.15 -8.01 1.85
C SER A 39 -7.71 -6.76 2.54
N PHE A 40 -6.97 -6.20 3.50
CA PHE A 40 -7.42 -5.09 4.32
C PHE A 40 -7.00 -3.72 3.81
N SER A 41 -7.95 -2.80 3.71
CA SER A 41 -7.65 -1.44 3.22
C SER A 41 -6.77 -0.64 4.17
N ALA A 42 -6.86 -0.86 5.50
CA ALA A 42 -5.97 -0.23 6.47
C ALA A 42 -4.50 -0.65 6.22
N ASP A 43 -4.27 -1.94 6.04
CA ASP A 43 -2.96 -2.53 5.78
C ASP A 43 -2.40 -2.08 4.42
N LYS A 44 -3.27 -1.87 3.40
CA LYS A 44 -2.87 -1.24 2.13
C LYS A 44 -2.28 0.15 2.34
N VAL A 45 -2.95 0.98 3.15
CA VAL A 45 -2.47 2.34 3.45
C VAL A 45 -1.14 2.31 4.20
N GLU A 46 -1.00 1.41 5.17
CA GLU A 46 0.24 1.22 5.92
C GLU A 46 1.40 0.75 5.01
N ALA A 47 1.13 -0.19 4.11
CA ALA A 47 2.12 -0.66 3.13
C ALA A 47 2.61 0.48 2.22
N VAL A 48 1.71 1.34 1.72
CA VAL A 48 2.10 2.54 0.94
C VAL A 48 2.94 3.49 1.79
N GLN A 49 2.59 3.69 3.07
CA GLN A 49 3.35 4.55 3.97
C GLN A 49 4.80 4.05 4.16
N ILE A 50 4.99 2.74 4.30
CA ILE A 50 6.32 2.09 4.44
C ILE A 50 7.11 2.20 3.12
N LEU A 51 6.45 2.04 1.98
CA LEU A 51 7.08 2.04 0.66
C LEU A 51 7.34 3.45 0.11
N ARG A 52 6.59 4.47 0.53
CA ARG A 52 6.71 5.87 0.09
C ARG A 52 8.15 6.35 -0.11
N PRO A 53 9.08 6.22 0.87
CA PRO A 53 10.45 6.73 0.71
C PRO A 53 11.27 6.02 -0.38
N HIS A 54 10.81 4.86 -0.87
CA HIS A 54 11.48 4.06 -1.90
C HIS A 54 10.80 4.17 -3.27
N ILE A 55 9.74 4.99 -3.39
CA ILE A 55 9.05 5.23 -4.66
C ILE A 55 9.85 6.22 -5.50
N VAL A 56 10.14 5.85 -6.75
CA VAL A 56 10.96 6.66 -7.67
C VAL A 56 10.18 7.56 -8.61
N ASP A 57 8.87 7.33 -8.77
CA ASP A 57 7.97 8.10 -9.63
C ASP A 57 6.77 8.68 -8.84
N PRO A 58 7.01 9.50 -7.79
CA PRO A 58 5.94 10.05 -6.95
C PRO A 58 4.92 10.87 -7.73
N GLU A 59 5.26 11.41 -8.91
CA GLU A 59 4.31 12.07 -9.82
C GLU A 59 3.16 11.15 -10.28
N ASN A 60 3.37 9.82 -10.26
CA ASN A 60 2.40 8.81 -10.65
C ASN A 60 1.57 8.29 -9.47
N ALA A 61 1.68 8.91 -8.28
CA ALA A 61 0.97 8.48 -7.08
C ALA A 61 -0.55 8.37 -7.27
N TYR A 62 -1.13 9.17 -8.18
CA TYR A 62 -2.56 9.10 -8.51
C TYR A 62 -3.03 7.71 -8.97
N THR A 63 -2.13 6.90 -9.54
CA THR A 63 -2.43 5.51 -9.98
C THR A 63 -2.75 4.60 -8.79
N LEU A 64 -2.19 4.87 -7.60
CA LEU A 64 -2.46 4.12 -6.37
C LEU A 64 -3.94 4.19 -5.94
N ASN A 65 -4.67 5.21 -6.39
CA ASN A 65 -6.09 5.36 -6.08
C ASN A 65 -6.95 4.24 -6.68
N GLU A 66 -6.52 3.65 -7.80
CA GLU A 66 -7.26 2.56 -8.47
C GLU A 66 -7.25 1.27 -7.63
N HIS A 67 -6.24 1.12 -6.77
CA HIS A 67 -6.03 -0.05 -5.90
C HIS A 67 -6.70 0.10 -4.51
N LEU A 68 -7.23 1.29 -4.20
CA LEU A 68 -7.86 1.64 -2.93
C LEU A 68 -9.37 1.78 -3.09
N SER A 69 -10.14 0.97 -2.38
CA SER A 69 -11.60 0.97 -2.50
C SER A 69 -12.26 2.19 -1.86
N PHE A 70 -11.73 2.67 -0.73
CA PHE A 70 -12.34 3.74 0.05
C PHE A 70 -11.78 5.12 -0.29
N SER A 71 -12.67 6.12 -0.41
CA SER A 71 -12.30 7.52 -0.66
C SER A 71 -11.40 8.09 0.45
N ASP A 72 -11.56 7.63 1.68
CA ASP A 72 -10.76 8.07 2.82
C ASP A 72 -9.32 7.59 2.73
N ASP A 73 -9.12 6.34 2.30
CA ASP A 73 -7.80 5.75 2.11
C ASP A 73 -7.06 6.42 0.95
N ARG A 74 -7.78 6.70 -0.16
CA ARG A 74 -7.26 7.52 -1.26
C ARG A 74 -6.75 8.88 -0.78
N ARG A 75 -7.54 9.59 0.05
CA ARG A 75 -7.10 10.89 0.60
C ARG A 75 -5.86 10.76 1.48
N LYS A 76 -5.80 9.75 2.36
CA LYS A 76 -4.63 9.52 3.21
C LYS A 76 -3.39 9.25 2.38
N VAL A 77 -3.50 8.36 1.39
CA VAL A 77 -2.38 7.99 0.51
C VAL A 77 -1.94 9.19 -0.32
N MET A 78 -2.86 9.96 -0.91
CA MET A 78 -2.48 11.16 -1.68
C MET A 78 -1.81 12.24 -0.82
N ALA A 79 -2.24 12.41 0.43
CA ALA A 79 -1.58 13.32 1.37
C ALA A 79 -0.12 12.90 1.66
N MET A 80 0.23 11.63 1.44
CA MET A 80 1.61 11.14 1.51
C MET A 80 2.45 11.48 0.27
N PHE A 81 1.92 12.09 -0.79
CA PHE A 81 2.74 12.48 -1.95
C PHE A 81 2.71 13.98 -2.20
N GLN A 82 2.00 14.72 -1.35
CA GLN A 82 2.03 16.17 -1.35
C GLN A 82 3.32 16.66 -0.65
N PRO A 83 3.98 17.69 -1.20
CA PRO A 83 5.16 18.30 -0.60
C PRO A 83 4.86 19.05 0.70
#